data_AF-A0A1X0B7K8-F1
#
_entry.id   AF-A0A1X0B7K8-F1
#
_cell.length_a   1.000
_cell.length_b   1.000
_cell.length_c   1.000
_cell.angle_alpha   90.00
_cell.angle_beta   90.00
_cell.angle_gamma   90.00
#
_symmetry.space_group_name_H-M   'P 1'
#
loop_
_entity.id
_entity.type
_entity.pdbx_description
1 polymer ?
#
loop_
_entity_poly.entity_id
_entity_poly.type
_entity_poly.pdbx_seq_one_letter_code
_entity_poly.pdbx_strand_id
1 'polypeptide(L)'
;MPTAESTYQINEREDGALVATVERPEWPEVPRQVGVAMPHPSGERWLVIVWDENAGSADFLAEDRAAALQVLDFHAALVARLVEARENAAVSA
;
A
#
# COMPACT_ATOMS: atom_id res chain seq x y z
N MET A 1 -2.08 12.33 -24.44
CA MET A 1 -2.78 12.44 -23.14
C MET A 1 -1.73 12.40 -22.05
N PRO A 2 -1.82 13.22 -20.99
CA PRO A 2 -0.92 13.04 -19.86
C PRO A 2 -1.36 11.76 -19.14
N THR A 3 -0.54 10.72 -19.22
CA THR A 3 -0.59 9.56 -18.31
C THR A 3 -0.36 10.11 -16.92
N ALA A 4 -1.42 10.23 -16.13
CA ALA A 4 -1.27 10.65 -14.75
C ALA A 4 -0.64 9.47 -13.99
N GLU A 5 0.60 9.66 -13.56
CA GLU A 5 1.38 8.65 -12.83
C GLU A 5 0.63 8.25 -11.55
N SER A 6 0.59 6.96 -11.28
CA SER A 6 0.01 6.44 -10.04
C SER A 6 0.96 6.72 -8.88
N THR A 7 0.49 7.44 -7.86
CA THR A 7 1.29 7.77 -6.68
C THR A 7 0.85 6.94 -5.47
N TYR A 8 1.74 6.79 -4.49
CA TYR A 8 1.40 6.18 -3.22
C TYR A 8 1.89 7.05 -2.06
N GLN A 9 1.25 6.88 -0.91
CA GLN A 9 1.57 7.58 0.32
C GLN A 9 1.54 6.60 1.50
N ILE A 10 2.36 6.89 2.51
CA ILE A 10 2.30 6.20 3.80
C ILE A 10 2.07 7.25 4.88
N ASN A 11 0.94 7.15 5.57
CA ASN A 11 0.53 8.07 6.63
C ASN A 11 0.51 7.35 7.97
N GLU A 12 0.97 8.02 9.03
CA GLU A 12 0.87 7.54 10.40
C GLU A 12 -0.43 8.03 11.03
N ARG A 13 -1.19 7.12 11.63
CA ARG A 13 -2.41 7.40 12.39
C ARG A 13 -2.07 7.79 13.83
N GLU A 14 -3.04 8.36 14.53
CA GLU A 14 -2.90 8.76 15.95
C GLU A 14 -2.56 7.58 16.88
N ASP A 15 -2.93 6.35 16.49
CA ASP A 15 -2.61 5.12 17.21
C ASP A 15 -1.20 4.57 16.90
N GLY A 16 -0.42 5.26 16.07
CA GLY A 16 0.91 4.85 15.62
C GLY A 16 0.89 3.84 14.47
N ALA A 17 -0.27 3.50 13.92
CA ALA A 17 -0.34 2.63 12.75
C ALA A 17 0.11 3.37 11.49
N LEU A 18 0.94 2.72 10.68
CA LEU A 18 1.33 3.18 9.35
C LEU A 18 0.32 2.64 8.33
N VAL A 19 -0.18 3.49 7.44
CA VAL A 19 -1.18 3.12 6.43
C VAL A 19 -0.64 3.49 5.06
N ALA A 20 -0.51 2.50 4.19
CA ALA A 20 -0.14 2.69 2.81
C ALA A 20 -1.39 2.80 1.92
N THR A 21 -1.46 3.88 1.14
CA THR A 21 -2.54 4.15 0.19
C THR A 21 -1.98 4.43 -1.20
N VAL A 22 -2.65 3.93 -2.23
CA VAL A 22 -2.38 4.27 -3.64
C VAL A 22 -3.45 5.23 -4.13
N GLU A 23 -3.04 6.35 -4.70
CA GLU A 23 -3.90 7.37 -5.28
C GLU A 23 -3.96 7.24 -6.80
N ARG A 24 -5.15 7.38 -7.37
CA ARG A 24 -5.35 7.42 -8.81
C ARG A 24 -6.34 8.51 -9.22
N PRO A 25 -6.15 9.12 -10.40
CA PRO A 25 -7.13 10.04 -10.98
C PRO A 25 -8.47 9.35 -11.31
N GLU A 26 -8.43 8.05 -11.62
CA GLU A 26 -9.57 7.28 -12.14
C GLU A 26 -10.36 6.57 -11.04
N TRP A 27 -9.87 6.58 -9.80
CA TRP A 27 -10.56 6.12 -8.61
C TRP A 27 -11.15 7.34 -7.90
N PRO A 28 -12.40 7.74 -8.22
CA PRO A 28 -12.87 9.08 -7.90
C PRO A 28 -13.19 9.28 -6.42
N GLU A 29 -13.24 8.21 -5.62
CA GLU A 29 -13.87 8.27 -4.30
C GLU A 29 -12.92 8.08 -3.11
N VAL A 30 -11.80 7.33 -3.19
CA VAL A 30 -10.87 7.22 -2.05
C VAL A 30 -9.49 6.71 -2.49
N PRO A 31 -8.36 7.24 -1.97
CA PRO A 31 -7.08 6.53 -1.99
C PRO A 31 -7.27 5.09 -1.50
N ARG A 32 -6.83 4.11 -2.30
CA ARG A 32 -7.06 2.70 -1.93
C ARG A 32 -6.00 2.27 -0.94
N GLN A 33 -6.44 1.83 0.23
CA GLN A 33 -5.55 1.24 1.21
C GLN A 33 -5.01 -0.09 0.68
N VAL A 34 -3.68 -0.20 0.61
CA VAL A 34 -2.95 -1.38 0.10
C VAL A 34 -2.06 -2.02 1.17
N GLY A 35 -1.91 -1.36 2.32
CA GLY A 35 -1.25 -1.96 3.48
C GLY A 35 -1.46 -1.19 4.77
N VAL A 36 -1.33 -1.89 5.89
CA VAL A 36 -1.26 -1.30 7.22
C VAL A 36 -0.19 -2.01 8.03
N ALA A 37 0.54 -1.26 8.85
CA ALA A 37 1.41 -1.81 9.86
C ALA A 37 1.08 -1.19 11.21
N MET A 38 0.91 -2.00 12.25
CA MET A 38 0.53 -1.53 13.58
C MET A 38 1.41 -2.17 14.66
N PRO A 39 1.66 -1.47 15.79
CA PRO A 39 2.35 -2.05 16.92
C PRO A 39 1.64 -3.31 17.40
N HIS A 40 2.37 -4.43 17.53
CA HIS A 40 1.79 -5.64 18.08
C HIS A 40 1.52 -5.46 19.58
N PRO A 41 0.42 -6.00 20.15
CA PRO A 41 0.10 -5.84 21.58
C PRO A 41 1.17 -6.33 22.55
N SER A 42 2.07 -7.22 22.11
CA SER A 42 3.22 -7.68 22.90
C SER A 42 4.39 -6.69 22.93
N GLY A 43 4.35 -5.59 22.17
CA GLY A 43 5.33 -4.50 22.18
C GLY A 43 6.63 -4.73 21.40
N GLU A 44 6.94 -5.97 21.03
CA GLU A 44 8.25 -6.33 20.44
C GLU A 44 8.26 -6.39 18.90
N ARG A 45 7.10 -6.32 18.25
CA ARG A 45 6.97 -6.54 16.80
C ARG A 45 5.87 -5.66 16.21
N TRP A 46 5.82 -5.62 14.89
CA TRP A 46 4.79 -4.92 14.13
C TRP A 46 3.97 -5.92 13.33
N LEU A 47 2.64 -5.88 13.47
CA LEU A 47 1.76 -6.62 12.59
C LEU A 47 1.63 -5.85 11.28
N VAL A 48 2.02 -6.46 10.17
CA VAL A 48 1.89 -5.91 8.82
C VAL A 48 0.83 -6.70 8.09
N ILE A 49 -0.12 -6.01 7.48
CA ILE A 49 -1.16 -6.59 6.60
C ILE A 49 -1.06 -5.86 5.28
N VAL A 50 -0.92 -6.60 4.18
CA VAL A 50 -0.88 -6.08 2.82
C VAL A 50 -2.07 -6.61 2.03
N TRP A 51 -2.61 -5.79 1.14
CA TRP A 51 -3.70 -6.14 0.23
C TRP A 51 -3.27 -5.99 -1.22
N ASP A 52 -3.75 -6.89 -2.06
CA ASP A 52 -3.68 -6.75 -3.52
C ASP A 52 -4.89 -5.96 -4.08
N GLU A 53 -4.85 -5.71 -5.38
CA GLU A 53 -5.92 -5.03 -6.13
C GLU A 53 -7.27 -5.77 -6.17
N ASN A 54 -7.30 -7.06 -5.83
CA ASN A 54 -8.47 -7.93 -5.84
C ASN A 54 -8.97 -8.29 -4.43
N ALA A 55 -8.50 -7.56 -3.40
CA ALA A 55 -8.82 -7.78 -1.99
C ALA A 55 -8.28 -9.10 -1.40
N GLY A 56 -7.33 -9.76 -2.06
CA GLY A 56 -6.47 -10.75 -1.43
C GLY A 56 -5.57 -10.10 -0.38
N SER A 57 -5.31 -10.80 0.73
CA SER A 57 -4.51 -10.27 1.83
C SER A 57 -3.45 -11.25 2.31
N ALA A 58 -2.33 -10.72 2.78
CA ALA A 58 -1.34 -11.47 3.54
C ALA A 58 -0.94 -10.68 4.79
N ASP A 59 -0.69 -11.39 5.88
CA ASP A 59 -0.22 -10.83 7.14
C ASP A 59 1.04 -11.52 7.66
N PHE A 60 1.89 -10.74 8.32
CA PHE A 60 3.12 -11.24 8.94
C PHE A 60 3.60 -10.27 10.04
N LEU A 61 4.56 -10.71 10.82
CA LEU A 61 5.19 -9.90 11.87
C LEU A 61 6.54 -9.38 11.38
N ALA A 62 6.72 -8.06 11.39
CA ALA A 62 8.01 -7.41 11.22
C ALA A 62 8.68 -7.21 12.58
N GLU A 63 10.01 -7.24 12.60
CA GLU A 63 10.80 -7.11 13.83
C GLU A 63 10.67 -5.73 14.47
N ASP A 64 10.59 -4.67 13.66
CA ASP A 64 10.46 -3.30 14.14
C ASP A 64 9.67 -2.40 13.17
N ARG A 65 9.50 -1.13 13.57
CA ARG A 65 8.78 -0.12 12.78
C ARG A 65 9.46 0.16 11.44
N ALA A 66 10.79 0.11 11.38
CA ALA A 66 11.52 0.43 10.16
C ALA A 66 11.37 -0.68 9.12
N ALA A 67 11.47 -1.94 9.55
CA ALA A 67 11.20 -3.11 8.72
C ALA A 67 9.74 -3.11 8.23
N ALA A 68 8.79 -2.80 9.12
CA ALA A 68 7.38 -2.65 8.74
C ALA A 68 7.16 -1.55 7.68
N LEU A 69 7.76 -0.37 7.89
CA LEU A 69 7.71 0.73 6.94
C LEU A 69 8.32 0.34 5.59
N GLN A 70 9.47 -0.35 5.59
CA GLN A 70 10.13 -0.77 4.36
C GLN A 70 9.28 -1.74 3.54
N VAL A 71 8.57 -2.66 4.20
CA VAL A 71 7.66 -3.57 3.49
C VAL A 71 6.45 -2.82 2.93
N LEU A 72 5.85 -1.92 3.72
CA LEU A 72 4.74 -1.09 3.24
C LEU A 72 5.15 -0.25 2.03
N ASP A 73 6.32 0.38 2.08
CA ASP A 73 6.87 1.19 0.99
C ASP A 73 7.09 0.37 -0.28
N PHE A 74 7.76 -0.78 -0.16
CA PHE A 74 7.99 -1.68 -1.28
C PHE A 74 6.66 -2.16 -1.89
N HIS A 75 5.73 -2.62 -1.05
CA HIS A 75 4.44 -3.14 -1.51
C HIS A 75 3.60 -2.06 -2.19
N ALA A 76 3.49 -0.87 -1.60
CA ALA A 76 2.72 0.23 -2.16
C ALA A 76 3.29 0.69 -3.51
N ALA A 77 4.62 0.79 -3.62
CA ALA A 77 5.29 1.12 -4.87
C ALA A 77 5.07 0.03 -5.94
N LEU A 78 5.04 -1.25 -5.53
CA LEU A 78 4.76 -2.37 -6.45
C LEU A 78 3.32 -2.31 -6.96
N VAL A 79 2.34 -2.13 -6.08
CA VAL A 79 0.91 -2.04 -6.46
C VAL A 79 0.66 -0.82 -7.35
N ALA A 80 1.26 0.34 -7.04
CA ALA A 80 1.14 1.53 -7.87
C ALA A 80 1.60 1.26 -9.32
N ARG A 81 2.77 0.62 -9.49
CA ARG A 81 3.32 0.27 -10.81
C ARG A 81 2.54 -0.83 -11.52
N LEU A 82 2.10 -1.87 -10.80
CA LEU A 82 1.34 -2.98 -11.40
C LEU A 82 0.03 -2.50 -12.00
N VAL A 83 -0.70 -1.67 -11.25
CA VAL A 83 -2.00 -1.19 -11.71
C VAL A 83 -1.81 -0.18 -12.88
N GLU A 84 -0.73 0.62 -12.90
CA GLU A 84 -0.35 1.45 -14.06
C GLU A 84 -0.03 0.59 -15.30
N ALA A 85 0.72 -0.49 -15.13
CA ALA A 85 1.05 -1.40 -16.22
C ALA A 85 -0.18 -2.10 -16.83
N ARG A 86 -1.15 -2.50 -16.01
CA ARG A 86 -2.40 -3.14 -16.47
C ARG A 86 -3.25 -2.20 -17.33
N GLU A 87 -3.31 -0.92 -17.00
CA GLU A 87 -4.06 0.07 -17.76
C GLU A 87 -3.39 0.35 -19.11
N ASN A 88 -2.06 0.52 -19.14
CA ASN A 88 -1.31 0.68 -20.38
C ASN A 88 -1.50 -0.51 -21.33
N ALA A 89 -1.60 -1.73 -20.78
CA ALA A 89 -1.93 -2.93 -21.55
C ALA A 89 -3.37 -2.93 -22.08
N ALA A 90 -4.34 -2.42 -21.32
CA ALA A 90 -5.75 -2.35 -21.72
C ALA A 90 -6.02 -1.30 -22.80
N VAL A 91 -5.27 -0.18 -22.82
CA VAL A 91 -5.36 0.87 -23.85
C VAL A 91 -4.75 0.43 -25.19
N SER A 92 -3.88 -0.59 -25.17
CA SER A 92 -3.16 -1.08 -26.35
C SER A 92 -3.83 -2.28 -27.06
N ALA A 93 -4.95 -2.77 -26.54
CA ALA A 93 -5.72 -3.92 -27.06
C ALA A 93 -6.98 -3.45 -27.80
#